data_AF-X0T6B0-F1
#
_entry.id   AF-X0T6B0-F1
#
_cell.length_a   1.000
_cell.length_b   1.000
_cell.length_c   1.000
_cell.angle_alpha   90.00
_cell.angle_beta   90.00
_cell.angle_gamma   90.00
#
_symmetry.space_group_name_H-M   'P 1'
#
loop_
_entity.id
_entity.type
_entity.pdbx_description
1 polymer ?
#
loop_
_entity_poly.entity_id
_entity_poly.type
_entity_poly.pdbx_seq_one_letter_code
_entity_poly.pdbx_strand_id
1 'polypeptide(L)'
;FAARAVHYLEDISQPYHTYPAPLDVLFKKYFNVKKLTVLVTNAHYGYEDFNGYLFKHKKDEFYNLLPEVKTVKMDDVADSAIKLSKEARKDFTLSYRETMELFPVLDNDQELLILEEQEIIRIANSKESQKLIDLMKKDILLGLGYLNGFFDLLKESIE
;
A
#
# COMPACT_ATOMS: atom_id res chain seq x y z
N PHE A 1 19.78 11.44 -5.53
CA PHE A 1 19.30 11.36 -4.13
C PHE A 1 17.80 11.61 -4.01
N ALA A 2 17.24 12.67 -4.60
CA ALA A 2 15.79 12.96 -4.54
C ALA A 2 14.89 11.78 -4.95
N ALA A 3 15.16 11.11 -6.07
CA ALA A 3 14.38 9.93 -6.50
C ALA A 3 14.35 8.80 -5.45
N ARG A 4 15.44 8.60 -4.69
CA ARG A 4 15.48 7.61 -3.62
C ARG A 4 14.65 8.04 -2.41
N ALA A 5 14.62 9.34 -2.10
CA ALA A 5 13.76 9.87 -1.04
C ALA A 5 12.27 9.76 -1.41
N VAL A 6 11.92 10.05 -2.66
CA VAL A 6 10.56 9.86 -3.21
C VAL A 6 10.14 8.40 -3.08
N HIS A 7 10.97 7.47 -3.52
CA HIS A 7 10.70 6.03 -3.39
C HIS A 7 10.39 5.62 -1.94
N TYR A 8 11.20 6.05 -0.97
CA TYR A 8 10.91 5.71 0.43
C TYR A 8 9.67 6.39 0.99
N LEU A 9 9.33 7.61 0.54
CA LEU A 9 8.07 8.28 0.91
C LEU A 9 6.86 7.54 0.32
N GLU A 10 6.97 7.04 -0.90
CA GLU A 10 5.95 6.20 -1.53
C GLU A 10 5.76 4.89 -0.75
N ASP A 11 6.84 4.17 -0.45
CA ASP A 11 6.77 2.91 0.30
C ASP A 11 6.06 3.12 1.65
N ILE A 12 6.48 4.10 2.45
CA ILE A 12 5.87 4.34 3.78
C ILE A 12 4.46 4.93 3.73
N SER A 13 3.98 5.36 2.56
CA SER A 13 2.58 5.73 2.34
C SER A 13 1.68 4.51 2.15
N GLN A 14 2.25 3.35 1.85
CA GLN A 14 1.52 2.12 1.65
C GLN A 14 1.42 1.33 2.96
N PRO A 15 0.22 0.87 3.37
CA PRO A 15 0.04 0.24 4.68
C PRO A 15 0.94 -0.98 4.93
N TYR A 16 1.19 -1.81 3.90
CA TYR A 16 2.00 -3.04 4.00
C TYR A 16 3.47 -2.81 4.36
N HIS A 17 4.02 -1.64 4.05
CA HIS A 17 5.39 -1.28 4.43
C HIS A 17 5.49 -0.71 5.86
N THR A 18 4.34 -0.47 6.52
CA THR A 18 4.31 0.12 7.87
C THR A 18 4.11 -0.90 8.98
N TYR A 19 3.64 -2.12 8.66
CA TYR A 19 3.35 -3.15 9.65
C TYR A 19 3.41 -4.54 9.01
N PRO A 20 4.00 -5.55 9.66
CA PRO A 20 4.23 -6.85 9.02
C PRO A 20 2.96 -7.71 8.90
N ALA A 21 2.18 -7.85 9.97
CA ALA A 21 0.94 -8.65 9.96
C ALA A 21 -0.01 -8.16 11.05
N PRO A 22 -1.34 -8.36 10.93
CA PRO A 22 -2.26 -7.99 12.00
C PRO A 22 -1.91 -8.73 13.29
N LEU A 23 -2.11 -8.07 14.44
CA LEU A 23 -1.74 -8.64 15.74
C LEU A 23 -2.33 -10.03 15.98
N ASP A 24 -3.60 -10.24 15.61
CA ASP A 24 -4.25 -11.54 15.76
C ASP A 24 -3.64 -12.64 14.88
N VAL A 25 -3.10 -12.28 13.71
CA VAL A 25 -2.36 -13.19 12.83
C VAL A 25 -1.01 -13.54 13.43
N LEU A 26 -0.28 -12.55 13.98
CA LEU A 26 0.99 -12.76 14.68
C LEU A 26 0.83 -13.72 15.87
N PHE A 27 -0.23 -13.56 16.67
CA PHE A 27 -0.50 -14.43 17.81
C PHE A 27 -0.89 -15.86 17.38
N LYS A 28 -1.72 -16.02 16.34
CA LYS A 28 -2.16 -17.36 15.87
C LYS A 28 -1.04 -18.19 15.27
N LYS A 29 -0.09 -17.56 14.56
CA LYS A 29 1.02 -18.27 13.87
C LYS A 29 2.36 -18.20 14.65
N TYR A 30 2.36 -17.81 15.92
CA TYR A 30 3.57 -17.66 16.76
C TYR A 30 4.48 -18.90 16.78
N PHE A 31 3.91 -20.11 16.76
CA PHE A 31 4.68 -21.37 16.76
C PHE A 31 5.24 -21.76 15.40
N ASN A 32 4.94 -21.02 14.32
CA ASN A 32 5.44 -21.31 12.98
C ASN A 32 5.84 -20.02 12.23
N VAL A 33 6.95 -19.44 12.69
CA VAL A 33 7.51 -18.20 12.14
C VAL A 33 7.74 -18.30 10.63
N LYS A 34 8.23 -19.44 10.13
CA LYS A 34 8.44 -19.63 8.68
C LYS A 34 7.14 -19.45 7.90
N LYS A 35 6.07 -20.16 8.30
CA LYS A 35 4.75 -20.02 7.64
C LYS A 35 4.16 -18.62 7.78
N LEU A 36 4.41 -17.95 8.90
CA LEU A 36 3.98 -16.57 9.10
C LEU A 36 4.69 -15.63 8.11
N THR A 37 6.01 -15.78 7.93
CA THR A 37 6.76 -14.97 6.95
C THR A 37 6.23 -15.20 5.53
N VAL A 38 6.04 -16.46 5.11
CA VAL A 38 5.50 -16.77 3.77
C VAL A 38 4.13 -16.12 3.54
N LEU A 39 3.22 -16.25 4.51
CA LEU A 39 1.89 -15.65 4.42
C LEU A 39 1.95 -14.14 4.25
N VAL A 40 2.73 -13.47 5.10
CA VAL A 40 2.86 -12.00 5.08
C VAL A 40 3.46 -11.53 3.77
N THR A 41 4.50 -12.22 3.30
CA THR A 41 5.15 -11.91 2.03
C THR A 41 4.19 -12.10 0.84
N ASN A 42 3.42 -13.18 0.82
CA ASN A 42 2.43 -13.40 -0.24
C ASN A 42 1.30 -12.36 -0.19
N ALA A 43 0.81 -12.02 1.02
CA ALA A 43 -0.20 -10.96 1.19
C ALA A 43 0.30 -9.60 0.67
N HIS A 44 1.55 -9.25 0.99
CA HIS A 44 2.21 -8.04 0.51
C HIS A 44 2.27 -8.01 -1.02
N TYR A 45 2.84 -9.05 -1.63
CA TYR A 45 2.99 -9.09 -3.08
C TYR A 45 1.66 -9.16 -3.81
N GLY A 46 0.69 -9.92 -3.30
CA GLY A 46 -0.66 -9.96 -3.87
C GLY A 46 -1.36 -8.60 -3.85
N TYR A 47 -1.18 -7.83 -2.77
CA TYR A 47 -1.67 -6.44 -2.70
C TYR A 47 -1.00 -5.54 -3.75
N GLU A 48 0.33 -5.62 -3.88
CA GLU A 48 1.09 -4.81 -4.85
C GLU A 48 0.79 -5.20 -6.30
N ASP A 49 0.67 -6.50 -6.60
CA ASP A 49 0.29 -7.03 -7.92
C ASP A 49 -1.10 -6.52 -8.32
N PHE A 50 -2.07 -6.59 -7.39
CA PHE A 50 -3.41 -6.08 -7.62
C PHE A 50 -3.41 -4.57 -7.86
N ASN A 51 -2.71 -3.81 -7.02
CA ASN A 51 -2.58 -2.36 -7.19
C ASN A 51 -1.92 -2.00 -8.53
N GLY A 52 -0.84 -2.70 -8.91
CA GLY A 52 -0.13 -2.53 -10.17
C GLY A 52 -1.02 -2.81 -11.38
N TYR A 53 -1.85 -3.86 -11.32
CA TYR A 53 -2.86 -4.13 -12.35
C TYR A 53 -3.88 -2.98 -12.47
N LEU A 54 -4.41 -2.50 -11.34
CA LEU A 54 -5.40 -1.40 -11.34
C LEU A 54 -4.80 -0.13 -11.94
N PHE A 55 -3.56 0.23 -11.60
CA PHE A 55 -2.87 1.36 -12.22
C PHE A 55 -2.68 1.18 -13.73
N LYS A 56 -2.33 -0.01 -14.19
CA LYS A 56 -2.11 -0.28 -15.63
C LYS A 56 -3.41 -0.25 -16.44
N HIS A 57 -4.49 -0.80 -15.90
CA HIS A 57 -5.71 -1.09 -16.66
C HIS A 57 -6.90 -0.19 -16.30
N LYS A 58 -6.86 0.50 -15.17
CA LYS A 58 -7.89 1.43 -14.66
C LYS A 58 -7.31 2.78 -14.28
N LYS A 59 -6.21 3.20 -14.94
CA LYS A 59 -5.48 4.45 -14.65
C LYS A 59 -6.36 5.69 -14.49
N ASP A 60 -7.43 5.79 -15.28
CA ASP A 60 -8.30 6.96 -15.28
C ASP A 60 -9.02 7.12 -13.93
N GLU A 61 -9.36 6.01 -13.27
CA GLU A 61 -9.94 6.04 -11.91
C GLU A 61 -8.99 6.64 -10.87
N PHE A 62 -7.67 6.53 -11.08
CA PHE A 62 -6.65 7.10 -10.19
C PHE A 62 -6.28 8.52 -10.61
N TYR A 63 -6.20 8.80 -11.91
CA TYR A 63 -5.85 10.12 -12.42
C TYR A 63 -6.93 11.15 -12.09
N ASN A 64 -8.20 10.72 -12.07
CA ASN A 64 -9.31 11.57 -11.65
C ASN A 64 -9.24 11.97 -10.16
N LEU A 65 -8.40 11.31 -9.35
CA LEU A 65 -8.17 11.68 -7.95
C LEU A 65 -7.13 12.80 -7.79
N LEU A 66 -6.28 13.06 -8.80
CA LEU A 66 -5.21 14.04 -8.68
C LEU A 66 -5.69 15.44 -8.25
N PRO A 67 -6.84 15.97 -8.73
CA PRO A 67 -7.38 17.24 -8.25
C PRO A 67 -7.80 17.25 -6.77
N GLU A 68 -8.03 16.07 -6.17
CA GLU A 68 -8.45 15.93 -4.77
C GLU A 68 -7.27 15.87 -3.79
N VAL A 69 -6.03 15.76 -4.30
CA VAL A 69 -4.82 15.67 -3.48
C VAL A 69 -4.68 16.94 -2.64
N LYS A 70 -4.64 16.75 -1.31
CA LYS A 70 -4.36 17.81 -0.36
C LYS A 70 -2.88 17.79 -0.02
N THR A 71 -2.15 18.81 -0.45
CA THR A 71 -0.75 18.98 -0.08
C THR A 71 -0.60 19.04 1.45
N VAL A 72 0.33 18.25 1.97
CA VAL A 72 0.70 18.25 3.38
C VAL A 72 2.00 19.03 3.51
N LYS A 73 1.97 20.18 4.17
CA LYS A 73 3.18 20.98 4.39
C LYS A 73 4.22 20.17 5.17
N MET A 74 5.46 20.16 4.70
CA MET A 74 6.58 19.47 5.33
C MET A 74 7.63 20.50 5.77
N ASP A 75 7.78 20.71 7.07
CA ASP A 75 8.86 21.55 7.64
C ASP A 75 10.11 20.71 7.99
N ASP A 76 9.91 19.44 8.32
CA ASP A 76 10.96 18.45 8.59
C ASP A 76 10.63 17.12 7.91
N VAL A 77 11.61 16.56 7.19
CA VAL A 77 11.42 15.35 6.38
C VAL A 77 11.22 14.12 7.27
N ALA A 78 11.99 13.99 8.36
CA ALA A 78 11.95 12.80 9.21
C ALA A 78 10.63 12.71 9.98
N ASP A 79 10.21 13.81 10.61
CA ASP A 79 8.94 13.89 11.33
C ASP A 79 7.75 13.67 10.40
N SER A 80 7.80 14.21 9.18
CA SER A 80 6.74 14.00 8.18
C SER A 80 6.68 12.56 7.71
N ALA A 81 7.82 11.91 7.46
CA ALA A 81 7.87 10.49 7.12
C ALA A 81 7.28 9.61 8.24
N ILE A 82 7.58 9.92 9.51
CA ILE A 82 7.00 9.20 10.65
C ILE A 82 5.48 9.41 10.72
N LYS A 83 4.98 10.62 10.49
CA LYS A 83 3.54 10.91 10.44
C LYS A 83 2.86 10.16 9.30
N LEU A 84 3.41 10.19 8.10
CA LEU A 84 2.93 9.46 6.94
C LEU A 84 2.81 7.96 7.24
N SER A 85 3.87 7.35 7.77
CA SER A 85 3.87 5.93 8.16
C SER A 85 2.79 5.60 9.20
N LYS A 86 2.57 6.47 10.19
CA LYS A 86 1.52 6.28 11.20
C LYS A 86 0.11 6.39 10.61
N GLU A 87 -0.10 7.31 9.67
CA GLU A 87 -1.39 7.48 8.99
C GLU A 87 -1.68 6.26 8.09
N ALA A 88 -0.75 5.86 7.23
CA ALA A 88 -0.88 4.67 6.39
C ALA A 88 -1.10 3.38 7.20
N ARG A 89 -0.44 3.25 8.36
CA ARG A 89 -0.63 2.10 9.26
C ARG A 89 -2.07 1.89 9.72
N LYS A 90 -2.88 2.95 9.80
CA LYS A 90 -4.28 2.85 10.25
C LYS A 90 -5.11 1.94 9.35
N ASP A 91 -4.78 1.88 8.07
CA ASP A 91 -5.51 1.10 7.08
C ASP A 91 -4.98 -0.32 6.94
N PHE A 92 -3.79 -0.63 7.47
CA PHE A 92 -3.10 -1.91 7.28
C PHE A 92 -3.96 -3.14 7.61
N THR A 93 -4.59 -3.17 8.78
CA THR A 93 -5.36 -4.36 9.20
C THR A 93 -6.55 -4.61 8.27
N LEU A 94 -7.17 -3.55 7.78
CA LEU A 94 -8.30 -3.66 6.87
C LEU A 94 -7.81 -4.08 5.47
N SER A 95 -6.81 -3.40 4.93
CA SER A 95 -6.20 -3.75 3.64
C SER A 95 -5.71 -5.19 3.60
N TYR A 96 -5.08 -5.67 4.68
CA TYR A 96 -4.67 -7.06 4.83
C TYR A 96 -5.86 -8.03 4.73
N ARG A 97 -6.93 -7.77 5.48
CA ARG A 97 -8.11 -8.66 5.49
C ARG A 97 -8.80 -8.71 4.14
N GLU A 98 -9.01 -7.56 3.51
CA GLU A 98 -9.61 -7.51 2.17
C GLU A 98 -8.73 -8.22 1.14
N THR A 99 -7.40 -8.05 1.21
CA THR A 99 -6.48 -8.76 0.31
C THR A 99 -6.60 -10.27 0.47
N MET A 100 -6.57 -10.77 1.70
CA MET A 100 -6.67 -12.20 1.99
C MET A 100 -8.05 -12.78 1.67
N GLU A 101 -9.11 -11.99 1.76
CA GLU A 101 -10.47 -12.38 1.40
C GLU A 101 -10.65 -12.50 -0.12
N LEU A 102 -10.13 -11.53 -0.88
CA LEU A 102 -10.22 -11.51 -2.34
C LEU A 102 -9.30 -12.55 -3.00
N PHE A 103 -8.16 -12.83 -2.38
CA PHE A 103 -7.13 -13.73 -2.90
C PHE A 103 -6.80 -14.82 -1.87
N PRO A 104 -7.72 -15.76 -1.61
CA PRO A 104 -7.50 -16.83 -0.63
C PRO A 104 -6.32 -17.74 -0.99
N VAL A 105 -5.92 -17.75 -2.28
CA VAL A 105 -4.74 -18.48 -2.76
C VAL A 105 -3.45 -18.03 -2.08
N LEU A 106 -3.39 -16.82 -1.54
CA LEU A 106 -2.21 -16.26 -0.86
C LEU A 106 -1.90 -16.96 0.48
N ASP A 107 -2.90 -17.60 1.13
CA ASP A 107 -2.67 -18.40 2.35
C ASP A 107 -2.18 -19.80 1.98
N ASN A 108 -0.89 -19.87 1.60
CA ASN A 108 -0.23 -21.12 1.23
C ASN A 108 1.19 -21.20 1.81
N ASP A 109 1.85 -22.34 1.58
CA ASP A 109 3.23 -22.60 2.03
C ASP A 109 4.29 -22.31 0.94
N GLN A 110 3.88 -21.86 -0.25
CA GLN A 110 4.77 -21.49 -1.36
C GLN A 110 5.30 -20.06 -1.17
N GLU A 111 6.62 -19.93 -1.18
CA GLU A 111 7.29 -18.63 -1.14
C GLU A 111 7.09 -17.86 -2.46
N LEU A 112 6.83 -16.55 -2.35
CA LEU A 112 6.74 -15.62 -3.49
C LEU A 112 5.67 -16.02 -4.52
N LEU A 113 4.46 -16.31 -4.03
CA LEU A 113 3.34 -16.57 -4.94
C LEU A 113 3.01 -15.30 -5.73
N ILE A 114 3.01 -15.42 -7.06
CA ILE A 114 2.53 -14.38 -7.97
C ILE A 114 1.08 -14.71 -8.33
N LEU A 115 0.19 -13.73 -8.23
CA LEU A 115 -1.21 -13.91 -8.59
C LEU A 115 -1.37 -14.14 -10.09
N GLU A 116 -2.25 -15.06 -10.48
CA GLU A 116 -2.54 -15.29 -11.89
C GLU A 116 -3.30 -14.10 -12.48
N GLU A 117 -2.94 -13.68 -13.70
CA GLU A 117 -3.56 -12.52 -14.36
C GLU A 117 -5.09 -12.67 -14.48
N GLN A 118 -5.58 -13.88 -14.75
CA GLN A 118 -7.02 -14.15 -14.86
C GLN A 118 -7.75 -13.96 -13.52
N GLU A 119 -7.11 -14.33 -12.41
CA GLU A 119 -7.65 -14.12 -11.07
C GLU A 119 -7.73 -12.64 -10.74
N ILE A 120 -6.66 -11.90 -11.01
CA ILE A 120 -6.60 -10.44 -10.86
C ILE A 120 -7.70 -9.77 -11.69
N ILE A 121 -7.85 -10.13 -12.98
CA ILE A 121 -8.88 -9.57 -13.86
C ILE A 121 -10.28 -9.84 -13.31
N ARG A 122 -10.53 -11.07 -12.84
CA ARG A 122 -11.83 -11.45 -12.26
C ARG A 122 -12.14 -10.59 -11.04
N ILE A 123 -11.20 -10.47 -10.10
CA ILE A 123 -11.38 -9.71 -8.88
C ILE A 123 -11.51 -8.21 -9.17
N ALA A 124 -10.70 -7.64 -10.07
CA ALA A 124 -10.75 -6.22 -10.40
C ALA A 124 -12.09 -5.76 -11.00
N ASN A 125 -12.87 -6.68 -11.59
CA ASN A 125 -14.19 -6.42 -12.15
C ASN A 125 -15.34 -6.84 -11.21
N SER A 126 -15.01 -7.36 -10.03
CA SER A 126 -15.96 -7.78 -9.01
C SER A 126 -16.35 -6.61 -8.09
N LYS A 127 -17.57 -6.62 -7.56
CA LYS A 127 -18.03 -5.57 -6.62
C LYS A 127 -17.37 -5.73 -5.25
N GLU A 128 -16.96 -6.95 -4.93
CA GLU A 128 -16.29 -7.37 -3.71
C GLU A 128 -14.94 -6.64 -3.58
N SER A 129 -14.27 -6.33 -4.69
CA SER A 129 -12.98 -5.62 -4.68
C SER A 129 -13.07 -4.13 -4.30
N GLN A 130 -14.26 -3.53 -4.33
CA GLN A 130 -14.41 -2.08 -4.23
C GLN A 130 -13.83 -1.53 -2.93
N LYS A 131 -13.99 -2.25 -1.82
CA LYS A 131 -13.48 -1.83 -0.51
C LYS A 131 -11.95 -1.76 -0.48
N LEU A 132 -11.26 -2.74 -1.05
CA LEU A 132 -9.81 -2.70 -1.18
C LEU A 132 -9.35 -1.58 -2.12
N ILE A 133 -10.06 -1.38 -3.24
CA ILE A 133 -9.77 -0.32 -4.20
C ILE A 133 -9.90 1.06 -3.54
N ASP A 134 -10.94 1.29 -2.74
CA ASP A 134 -11.16 2.56 -2.06
C ASP A 134 -10.06 2.84 -1.03
N LEU A 135 -9.56 1.82 -0.33
CA LEU A 135 -8.39 1.94 0.56
C LEU A 135 -7.14 2.31 -0.22
N MET A 136 -6.84 1.61 -1.33
CA MET A 136 -5.70 1.93 -2.19
C MET A 136 -5.76 3.37 -2.71
N LYS A 137 -6.93 3.82 -3.17
CA LYS A 137 -7.15 5.20 -3.63
C LYS A 137 -6.90 6.22 -2.52
N LYS A 138 -7.39 5.96 -1.30
CA LYS A 138 -7.13 6.78 -0.12
C LYS A 138 -5.63 6.86 0.22
N ASP A 139 -4.94 5.72 0.21
CA ASP A 139 -3.50 5.64 0.51
C ASP A 139 -2.66 6.40 -0.52
N ILE A 140 -3.04 6.32 -1.80
CA ILE A 140 -2.40 7.07 -2.89
C ILE A 140 -2.58 8.58 -2.70
N LEU A 141 -3.80 9.04 -2.37
CA LEU A 141 -4.06 10.45 -2.09
C LEU A 141 -3.22 10.97 -0.91
N LEU A 142 -3.09 10.15 0.13
CA LEU A 142 -2.24 10.46 1.29
C LEU A 142 -0.77 10.58 0.86
N GLY A 143 -0.24 9.59 0.15
CA GLY A 143 1.14 9.58 -0.34
C GLY A 143 1.45 10.78 -1.24
N LEU A 144 0.58 11.08 -2.22
CA LEU A 144 0.72 12.23 -3.11
C LEU A 144 0.70 13.57 -2.35
N GLY A 145 -0.12 13.68 -1.31
CA GLY A 145 -0.16 14.88 -0.46
C GLY A 145 1.16 15.17 0.22
N TYR A 146 1.82 14.14 0.76
CA TYR A 146 3.16 14.27 1.36
C TYR A 146 4.25 14.47 0.30
N LEU A 147 4.17 13.81 -0.86
CA LEU A 147 5.11 14.02 -1.95
C LEU A 147 5.10 15.46 -2.46
N ASN A 148 3.91 16.07 -2.60
CA ASN A 148 3.81 17.50 -2.94
C ASN A 148 4.52 18.38 -1.90
N GLY A 149 4.30 18.12 -0.61
CA GLY A 149 4.98 18.85 0.47
C GLY A 149 6.49 18.67 0.46
N PHE A 150 6.97 17.48 0.12
CA PHE A 150 8.39 17.22 -0.04
C PHE A 150 8.99 18.02 -1.20
N PHE A 151 8.30 18.11 -2.34
CA PHE A 151 8.75 18.92 -3.46
C PHE A 151 8.72 20.43 -3.16
N ASP A 152 7.72 20.91 -2.42
CA ASP A 152 7.67 22.30 -1.95
C ASP A 152 8.87 22.63 -1.06
N LEU A 153 9.16 21.77 -0.07
CA LEU A 153 10.32 21.92 0.82
C LEU A 153 11.64 21.89 0.03
N LEU A 154 11.78 20.97 -0.93
CA LEU A 154 12.97 20.92 -1.78
C LEU A 154 13.17 22.22 -2.57
N LYS A 155 12.09 22.78 -3.12
CA LYS A 155 12.14 24.03 -3.87
C LYS A 155 12.57 25.19 -2.96
N GLU A 156 11.98 25.31 -1.77
CA GLU A 156 12.34 26.31 -0.77
C GLU A 156 13.80 26.20 -0.32
N SER A 157 14.40 24.99 -0.36
CA SER A 157 15.79 24.78 0.05
C SER A 157 16.85 25.17 -0.99
N ILE A 158 16.44 25.42 -2.24
CA ILE A 158 17.32 25.75 -3.38
C ILE A 158 17.23 27.23 -3.75
N GLU A 159 16.18 27.93 -3.31
CA GLU A 159 15.98 29.38 -3.45
C GLU A 159 16.65 30.17 -2.30
#